data_AF-A0A2G3JAA4-F1
#
_entry.id   AF-A0A2G3JAA4-F1
#
_cell.length_a   1.000
_cell.length_b   1.000
_cell.length_c   1.000
_cell.angle_alpha   90.00
_cell.angle_beta   90.00
_cell.angle_gamma   90.00
#
_symmetry.space_group_name_H-M   'P 1'
#
loop_
_entity.id
_entity.type
_entity.pdbx_description
1 polymer ?
#
loop_
_entity_poly.entity_id
_entity_poly.type
_entity_poly.pdbx_seq_one_letter_code
_entity_poly.pdbx_strand_id
1 'polypeptide(L)'
;MHINGKLTAGENIADLGGLTIAFQALKKSLATKPQAEKIDGLSQEQRFFIANAQSFRSNTRPEELRLQILTDPHAPEKYRVIAPIANMPEFAAAFSCDKSALRSEDKRVNIW
;
A
#
# COMPACT_ATOMS: atom_id res chain seq x y z
N MET A 1 16.02 6.69 14.68
CA MET A 1 14.58 6.63 14.99
C MET A 1 14.00 5.44 14.25
N HIS A 2 13.16 4.64 14.90
CA HIS A 2 12.53 3.46 14.31
C HIS A 2 11.04 3.47 14.62
N ILE A 3 10.22 3.03 13.67
CA ILE A 3 8.78 2.86 13.88
C ILE A 3 8.56 1.75 14.91
N ASN A 4 7.73 2.00 15.90
CA ASN A 4 7.33 1.00 16.87
C ASN A 4 6.25 0.08 16.26
N GLY A 5 6.66 -1.04 15.69
CA GLY A 5 5.74 -1.97 15.04
C GLY A 5 4.68 -2.59 15.97
N LYS A 6 4.88 -2.58 17.30
CA LYS A 6 3.84 -3.01 18.26
C LYS A 6 2.77 -1.95 18.42
N LEU A 7 3.15 -0.67 18.48
CA LEU A 7 2.22 0.46 18.56
C LEU A 7 1.36 0.54 17.30
N THR A 8 1.99 0.42 16.13
CA THR A 8 1.29 0.62 14.85
C THR A 8 0.65 -0.65 14.28
N ALA A 9 0.64 -1.76 15.04
CA ALA A 9 0.23 -3.06 14.52
C ALA A 9 -1.21 -3.07 13.98
N GLY A 10 -2.15 -2.49 14.73
CA GLY A 10 -3.57 -2.45 14.34
C GLY A 10 -3.79 -1.74 13.01
N GLU A 11 -3.25 -0.53 12.87
CA GLU A 11 -3.37 0.28 11.65
C GLU A 11 -2.60 -0.34 10.47
N ASN A 12 -1.44 -0.94 10.72
CA ASN A 12 -0.68 -1.63 9.67
C ASN A 12 -1.46 -2.86 9.11
N ILE A 13 -2.19 -3.58 9.98
CA ILE A 13 -3.05 -4.69 9.57
C ILE A 13 -4.24 -4.14 8.76
N ALA A 14 -4.82 -3.02 9.20
CA ALA A 14 -5.91 -2.36 8.48
C ALA A 14 -5.49 -1.86 7.10
N ASP A 15 -4.32 -1.23 6.98
CA ASP A 15 -3.78 -0.75 5.69
C ASP A 15 -3.58 -1.90 4.70
N LEU A 16 -2.94 -2.99 5.13
CA LEU A 16 -2.71 -4.15 4.26
C LEU A 16 -4.02 -4.84 3.88
N GLY A 17 -4.88 -5.11 4.86
CA GLY A 17 -6.17 -5.77 4.64
C GLY A 17 -7.09 -4.95 3.74
N GLY A 18 -7.24 -3.66 4.04
CA GLY A 18 -8.06 -2.73 3.27
C GLY A 18 -7.58 -2.60 1.82
N LEU A 19 -6.27 -2.44 1.60
CA LEU A 19 -5.71 -2.32 0.26
C LEU A 19 -5.90 -3.62 -0.56
N THR A 20 -5.70 -4.78 0.09
CA THR A 20 -5.87 -6.10 -0.54
C THR A 20 -7.33 -6.34 -0.95
N ILE A 21 -8.27 -6.11 -0.04
CA ILE A 21 -9.71 -6.29 -0.30
C ILE A 21 -10.19 -5.31 -1.38
N ALA A 22 -9.76 -4.05 -1.31
CA ALA A 22 -10.12 -3.05 -2.31
C ALA A 22 -9.58 -3.40 -3.70
N PHE A 23 -8.37 -3.94 -3.80
CA PHE A 23 -7.82 -4.40 -5.07
C PHE A 23 -8.59 -5.60 -5.63
N GLN A 24 -8.92 -6.60 -4.79
CA GLN A 24 -9.76 -7.73 -5.20
C GLN A 24 -11.14 -7.27 -5.68
N ALA A 25 -11.76 -6.30 -4.99
CA ALA A 25 -13.03 -5.71 -5.39
C ALA A 25 -12.93 -5.01 -6.76
N LEU A 26 -11.84 -4.27 -7.02
CA LEU A 26 -11.55 -3.71 -8.35
C LEU A 26 -11.48 -4.83 -9.39
N LYS A 27 -10.65 -5.87 -9.19
CA LYS A 27 -10.52 -6.99 -10.15
C LYS A 27 -11.85 -7.65 -10.44
N LYS A 28 -12.69 -7.89 -9.41
CA LYS A 28 -14.03 -8.46 -9.55
C LYS A 28 -14.95 -7.54 -10.38
N SER A 29 -14.89 -6.23 -10.17
CA SER A 29 -15.67 -5.27 -10.95
C SER A 29 -15.23 -5.22 -12.42
N LEU A 30 -13.93 -5.33 -12.69
CA LEU A 30 -13.39 -5.31 -14.06
C LEU A 30 -13.71 -6.60 -14.82
N ALA A 31 -13.82 -7.73 -14.14
CA ALA A 31 -14.16 -9.01 -14.76
C ALA A 31 -15.56 -9.01 -15.42
N THR A 32 -16.48 -8.14 -14.97
CA THR A 32 -17.84 -8.03 -15.52
C THR A 32 -18.04 -6.84 -16.45
N LYS A 33 -17.00 -6.03 -16.69
CA LYS A 33 -17.08 -4.80 -17.48
C LYS A 33 -16.21 -4.92 -18.73
N PRO A 34 -16.56 -4.22 -19.82
CA PRO A 34 -15.63 -4.05 -20.93
C PRO A 34 -14.30 -3.51 -20.43
N GLN A 35 -13.20 -3.94 -21.04
CA GLN A 35 -11.88 -3.43 -20.72
C GLN A 35 -11.87 -1.91 -20.94
N ALA A 36 -11.60 -1.16 -19.88
CA ALA A 36 -11.50 0.29 -19.98
C ALA A 36 -10.23 0.70 -20.72
N GLU A 37 -10.30 1.80 -21.46
CA GLU A 37 -9.12 2.41 -22.04
C GLU A 37 -8.16 2.91 -20.93
N LYS A 38 -6.88 2.92 -21.29
CA LYS A 38 -5.85 3.53 -20.45
C LYS A 38 -6.09 5.03 -20.38
N ILE A 39 -5.89 5.61 -19.20
CA ILE A 39 -5.89 7.07 -18.99
C ILE A 39 -4.44 7.43 -18.70
N ASP A 40 -3.90 8.38 -19.45
CA ASP A 40 -2.48 8.77 -19.39
C ASP A 40 -1.50 7.59 -19.54
N GLY A 41 -1.87 6.58 -20.35
CA GLY A 41 -1.07 5.37 -20.55
C GLY A 41 -1.12 4.36 -19.40
N LEU A 42 -1.88 4.63 -18.33
CA LEU A 42 -1.96 3.79 -17.14
C LEU A 42 -3.20 2.89 -17.14
N SER A 43 -3.00 1.61 -16.79
CA SER A 43 -4.09 0.66 -16.55
C SER A 43 -4.85 1.01 -15.27
N GLN A 44 -6.06 0.44 -15.10
CA GLN A 44 -6.84 0.65 -13.88
C GLN A 44 -6.14 0.12 -12.63
N GLU A 45 -5.42 -1.00 -12.73
CA GLU A 45 -4.60 -1.55 -11.64
C GLU A 45 -3.45 -0.61 -11.26
N GLN A 46 -2.74 -0.04 -12.25
CA GLN A 46 -1.68 0.94 -11.99
C GLN A 46 -2.25 2.20 -11.32
N ARG A 47 -3.37 2.71 -11.84
CA ARG A 47 -4.06 3.88 -11.27
C ARG A 47 -4.56 3.62 -9.84
N PHE A 48 -4.97 2.41 -9.51
CA PHE A 48 -5.37 2.04 -8.15
C PHE A 48 -4.23 2.24 -7.16
N PHE A 49 -3.06 1.68 -7.43
CA PHE A 49 -1.90 1.82 -6.53
C PHE A 49 -1.38 3.27 -6.49
N ILE A 50 -1.43 3.99 -7.62
CA ILE A 50 -1.08 5.42 -7.66
C ILE A 50 -2.06 6.24 -6.82
N ALA A 51 -3.37 5.98 -6.91
CA ALA A 51 -4.39 6.68 -6.13
C ALA A 51 -4.19 6.43 -4.62
N ASN A 52 -3.91 5.19 -4.21
CA ASN A 52 -3.55 4.87 -2.83
C ASN A 52 -2.29 5.62 -2.38
N ALA A 53 -1.23 5.65 -3.20
CA ALA A 53 -0.02 6.40 -2.86
C ALA A 53 -0.29 7.92 -2.74
N GLN A 54 -1.16 8.45 -3.61
CA GLN A 54 -1.51 9.87 -3.63
C GLN A 54 -2.34 10.30 -2.42
N SER A 55 -3.18 9.42 -1.85
CA SER A 55 -3.97 9.72 -0.64
C SER A 55 -3.11 9.83 0.62
N PHE A 56 -1.89 9.29 0.61
CA PHE A 56 -0.92 9.37 1.71
C PHE A 56 0.19 10.41 1.47
N ARG A 57 0.06 11.32 0.49
CA ARG A 57 1.05 12.38 0.29
C ARG A 57 1.08 13.33 1.49
N SER A 58 2.22 13.36 2.18
CA SER A 58 2.46 14.25 3.31
C SER A 58 3.85 14.90 3.21
N ASN A 59 4.03 16.01 3.93
CA ASN A 59 5.34 16.59 4.20
C ASN A 59 5.35 17.05 5.67
N THR A 60 6.09 16.33 6.51
CA THR A 60 6.00 16.44 7.97
C THR A 60 7.30 17.03 8.52
N ARG A 61 7.17 17.99 9.44
CA ARG A 61 8.34 18.59 10.12
C ARG A 61 9.08 17.52 10.93
N PRO A 62 10.42 17.59 11.05
CA PRO A 62 11.18 16.61 11.83
C PRO A 62 10.74 16.50 13.30
N GLU A 63 10.29 17.59 13.91
CA GLU A 63 9.79 17.64 15.28
C GLU A 63 8.46 16.88 15.42
N GLU A 64 7.54 17.09 14.48
CA GLU A 64 6.26 16.39 14.42
C GLU A 64 6.47 14.89 14.14
N LEU A 65 7.38 14.55 13.22
CA LEU A 65 7.70 13.15 12.91
C LEU A 65 8.25 12.41 14.14
N ARG A 66 9.03 13.09 15.00
CA ARG A 66 9.50 12.52 16.27
C ARG A 66 8.34 12.25 17.23
N LEU A 67 7.38 13.16 17.33
CA LEU A 67 6.20 13.00 18.17
C LEU A 67 5.33 11.84 17.64
N GLN A 68 5.01 11.85 16.34
CA GLN A 68 4.22 10.82 15.67
C GLN A 68 4.76 9.42 15.94
N ILE A 69 6.07 9.21 15.77
CA ILE A 69 6.71 7.90 15.99
C ILE A 69 6.56 7.39 17.44
N LEU A 70 6.37 8.29 18.40
CA LEU A 70 6.22 7.95 19.82
C LEU A 70 4.76 7.75 20.26
N THR A 71 3.82 8.45 19.63
CA THR A 71 2.45 8.56 20.16
C THR A 71 1.34 8.15 19.21
N ASP A 72 1.57 8.19 17.89
CA ASP A 72 0.53 7.92 16.89
C ASP A 72 0.46 6.41 16.59
N PRO A 73 -0.73 5.77 16.65
CA PRO A 73 -0.89 4.39 16.20
C PRO A 73 -0.73 4.22 14.68
N HIS A 74 -0.73 5.29 13.89
CA HIS A 74 -0.45 5.21 12.46
C HIS A 74 1.05 5.29 12.18
N ALA A 75 1.54 4.42 11.29
CA ALA A 75 2.89 4.60 10.75
C ALA A 75 2.97 5.93 9.96
N PRO A 76 4.16 6.56 9.86
CA PRO A 76 4.33 7.72 9.00
C PRO A 76 3.89 7.40 7.57
N GLU A 77 3.30 8.36 6.87
CA GLU A 77 2.42 8.12 5.70
C GLU A 77 3.16 7.39 4.57
N LYS A 78 4.44 7.71 4.36
CA LYS A 78 5.32 7.00 3.40
C LYS A 78 5.32 5.48 3.64
N TYR A 79 5.33 5.04 4.89
CA TYR A 79 5.37 3.62 5.24
C TYR A 79 3.99 2.96 5.18
N ARG A 80 2.90 3.73 5.31
CA ARG A 80 1.54 3.26 5.02
C ARG A 80 1.31 2.95 3.54
N VAL A 81 2.17 3.47 2.65
CA VAL A 81 2.20 3.08 1.23
C VAL A 81 3.14 1.91 0.99
N ILE A 82 4.41 2.05 1.40
CA ILE A 82 5.47 1.10 1.02
C ILE A 82 5.30 -0.27 1.71
N ALA A 83 4.90 -0.30 2.98
CA ALA A 83 4.83 -1.55 3.73
C ALA A 83 3.70 -2.47 3.22
N PRO A 84 2.47 -1.99 2.95
CA PRO A 84 1.43 -2.81 2.36
C PRO A 84 1.78 -3.35 0.97
N ILE A 85 2.21 -2.48 0.03
CA ILE A 85 2.48 -2.91 -1.35
C ILE A 85 3.63 -3.92 -1.46
N ALA A 86 4.59 -3.88 -0.53
CA ALA A 86 5.67 -4.87 -0.47
C ALA A 86 5.18 -6.29 -0.13
N ASN A 87 3.95 -6.45 0.35
CA ASN A 87 3.30 -7.74 0.58
C ASN A 87 2.35 -8.16 -0.55
N MET A 88 2.14 -7.33 -1.58
CA MET A 88 1.15 -7.54 -2.64
C MET A 88 1.82 -7.88 -3.98
N PRO A 89 1.87 -9.16 -4.41
CA PRO A 89 2.38 -9.55 -5.72
C PRO A 89 1.72 -8.82 -6.89
N GLU A 90 0.46 -8.42 -6.72
CA GLU A 90 -0.35 -7.69 -7.68
C GLU A 90 0.25 -6.32 -8.00
N PHE A 91 0.90 -5.66 -7.04
CA PHE A 91 1.63 -4.42 -7.28
C PHE A 91 2.79 -4.66 -8.25
N ALA A 92 3.63 -5.67 -7.97
CA ALA A 92 4.75 -5.99 -8.84
C ALA A 92 4.29 -6.39 -10.24
N ALA A 93 3.19 -7.14 -10.35
CA ALA A 93 2.59 -7.49 -11.64
C ALA A 93 2.09 -6.25 -12.41
N ALA A 94 1.39 -5.32 -11.75
CA ALA A 94 0.84 -4.12 -12.38
C ALA A 94 1.92 -3.19 -12.94
N PHE A 95 3.10 -3.13 -12.30
CA PHE A 95 4.21 -2.27 -12.71
C PHE A 95 5.37 -3.01 -13.37
N SER A 96 5.25 -4.34 -13.56
CA SER A 96 6.35 -5.18 -14.07
C SER A 96 7.64 -5.01 -13.25
N CYS A 97 7.50 -4.89 -11.93
CA CYS A 97 8.64 -4.77 -11.03
C CYS A 97 9.41 -6.09 -10.93
N ASP A 98 10.70 -6.00 -10.63
CA ASP A 98 11.47 -7.16 -10.20
C ASP A 98 11.05 -7.64 -8.79
N LYS A 99 11.58 -8.80 -8.38
CA LYS A 99 11.26 -9.40 -7.08
C LYS A 99 11.73 -8.56 -5.87
N SER A 100 12.65 -7.61 -6.06
CA SER A 100 13.17 -6.77 -4.97
C SER A 100 12.16 -5.71 -4.51
N ALA A 101 11.15 -5.41 -5.32
CA ALA A 101 10.04 -4.54 -4.94
C ALA A 101 9.12 -5.16 -3.87
N LEU A 102 9.23 -6.47 -3.64
CA LEU A 102 8.42 -7.20 -2.68
C LEU A 102 9.28 -7.76 -1.56
N ARG A 103 8.65 -8.03 -0.41
CA ARG A 103 9.23 -8.93 0.59
C ARG A 103 9.43 -10.32 -0.03
N SER A 104 10.43 -11.04 0.48
CA SER A 104 10.62 -12.45 0.15
C SER A 104 9.34 -13.23 0.49
N GLU A 105 9.03 -14.25 -0.31
CA GLU A 105 7.75 -14.97 -0.22
C GLU A 105 7.48 -15.52 1.18
N ASP A 106 8.52 -16.04 1.86
CA ASP A 106 8.48 -16.54 3.24
C ASP A 106 8.23 -15.46 4.32
N LYS A 107 8.39 -14.18 3.96
CA LYS A 107 8.24 -13.02 4.86
C LYS A 107 7.09 -12.09 4.47
N ARG A 108 6.37 -12.41 3.40
CA ARG A 108 5.15 -11.67 3.05
C ARG A 108 4.10 -11.97 4.11
N VAL A 109 3.50 -10.90 4.61
CA VAL A 109 2.41 -10.97 5.56
C VAL A 109 1.12 -11.16 4.76
N ASN A 110 0.36 -12.18 5.09
CA ASN A 110 -0.99 -12.40 4.62
C ASN A 110 -1.87 -12.75 5.83
N ILE A 111 -2.94 -11.99 6.04
CA ILE A 111 -3.78 -12.08 7.24
C ILE A 111 -5.24 -12.39 6.88
N TRP A 112 -5.73 -11.87 5.75
CA TRP A 112 -7.13 -11.89 5.34
C TRP A 112 -7.30 -12.50 3.96
#